data_AF-A0A1S8AUG7-F1
#
_entry.id   AF-A0A1S8AUG7-F1
#
_cell.length_a   1.000
_cell.length_b   1.000
_cell.length_c   1.000
_cell.angle_alpha   90.00
_cell.angle_beta   90.00
_cell.angle_gamma   90.00
#
_symmetry.space_group_name_H-M   'P 1'
#
loop_
_entity.id
_entity.type
_entity.pdbx_description
1 polymer ?
#
loop_
_entity_poly.entity_id
_entity_poly.type
_entity_poly.pdbx_seq_one_letter_code
_entity_poly.pdbx_strand_id
1 'polypeptide(L)'
;MSLEFSASDETPGLERVIAALDDGACREIIAVLAEPMTVGEIAEATERPLSTTYRKLEYLTEAGLAEEAVGVREGRHRTSRYVANLERIWIGLDEDNELRVDVDHASGADIWADLQGSH
;
A
#
# COMPACT_ATOMS: atom_id res chain seq x y z
N MET A 1 1.27 36.52 -6.72
CA MET A 1 2.33 35.60 -7.19
C MET A 1 1.87 34.22 -6.80
N SER A 2 1.57 33.41 -7.80
CA SER A 2 1.07 32.06 -7.69
C SER A 2 2.11 31.19 -6.98
N LEU A 3 1.70 30.45 -5.96
CA LEU A 3 2.45 29.29 -5.54
C LEU A 3 2.28 28.26 -6.66
N GLU A 4 3.31 28.09 -7.48
CA GLU A 4 3.46 26.90 -8.30
C GLU A 4 3.42 25.72 -7.33
N PHE A 5 2.30 24.99 -7.32
CA PHE A 5 2.25 23.70 -6.66
C PHE A 5 3.11 22.76 -7.51
N SER A 6 4.42 22.77 -7.24
CA SER A 6 5.27 21.68 -7.67
C SER A 6 4.62 20.41 -7.15
N ALA A 7 4.11 19.58 -8.07
CA ALA A 7 3.88 18.18 -7.81
C ALA A 7 5.25 17.53 -7.52
N SER A 8 5.79 17.78 -6.33
CA SER A 8 6.95 17.09 -5.79
C SER A 8 6.45 15.77 -5.19
N ASP A 9 6.28 14.80 -6.09
CA ASP A 9 6.79 13.42 -6.03
C ASP A 9 6.56 12.50 -4.81
N GLU A 10 5.62 12.75 -3.90
CA GLU A 10 5.38 11.80 -2.78
C GLU A 10 3.89 11.53 -2.46
N THR A 11 2.93 12.06 -3.23
CA THR A 11 1.50 11.76 -3.02
C THR A 11 1.00 10.85 -4.14
N PRO A 12 0.39 9.68 -3.82
CA PRO A 12 -0.14 8.81 -4.86
C PRO A 12 -1.20 9.54 -5.68
N GLY A 13 -1.04 9.51 -7.00
CA GLY A 13 -1.94 10.21 -7.91
C GLY A 13 -3.38 9.74 -7.73
N LEU A 14 -4.31 10.70 -7.60
CA LEU A 14 -5.75 10.48 -7.43
C LEU A 14 -6.31 9.35 -8.30
N GLU A 15 -5.99 9.38 -9.59
CA GLU A 15 -6.46 8.37 -10.56
C GLU A 15 -6.00 6.95 -10.20
N ARG A 16 -4.76 6.79 -9.72
CA ARG A 16 -4.21 5.49 -9.31
C ARG A 16 -4.90 4.98 -8.06
N VAL A 17 -5.11 5.83 -7.06
CA VAL A 17 -5.80 5.45 -5.82
C VAL A 17 -7.23 5.02 -6.14
N ILE A 18 -7.97 5.80 -6.92
CA ILE A 18 -9.35 5.47 -7.30
C ILE A 18 -9.41 4.16 -8.09
N ALA A 19 -8.54 3.98 -9.09
CA ALA A 19 -8.54 2.76 -9.90
C ALA A 19 -8.12 1.52 -9.10
N ALA A 20 -7.22 1.66 -8.12
CA ALA A 20 -6.90 0.60 -7.17
C ALA A 20 -8.10 0.23 -6.29
N LEU A 21 -8.88 1.21 -5.81
CA LEU A 21 -10.05 0.95 -4.98
C LEU A 21 -11.27 0.45 -5.78
N ASP A 22 -11.38 0.79 -7.06
CA ASP A 22 -12.42 0.23 -7.94
C ASP A 22 -12.21 -1.27 -8.17
N ASP A 23 -10.95 -1.72 -8.16
CA ASP A 23 -10.60 -3.13 -8.32
C ASP A 23 -10.92 -3.96 -7.07
N GLY A 24 -11.81 -4.94 -7.21
CA GLY A 24 -12.16 -5.87 -6.12
C GLY A 24 -10.98 -6.71 -5.63
N ALA A 25 -10.07 -7.11 -6.51
CA ALA A 25 -8.88 -7.87 -6.14
C ALA A 25 -7.93 -7.06 -5.26
N CYS A 26 -7.76 -5.78 -5.57
CA CYS A 26 -6.95 -4.87 -4.77
C CYS A 26 -7.54 -4.69 -3.37
N ARG A 27 -8.86 -4.52 -3.28
CA ARG A 27 -9.56 -4.41 -1.98
C ARG A 27 -9.44 -5.69 -1.15
N GLU A 28 -9.57 -6.85 -1.75
CA GLU A 28 -9.35 -8.15 -1.09
C GLU A 28 -7.91 -8.27 -0.56
N ILE A 29 -6.92 -7.88 -1.36
CA ILE A 29 -5.51 -7.89 -0.94
C ILE A 29 -5.26 -6.94 0.24
N ILE A 30 -5.76 -5.69 0.18
CA ILE A 30 -5.63 -4.74 1.29
C ILE A 30 -6.24 -5.34 2.58
N ALA A 31 -7.40 -5.98 2.48
CA ALA A 31 -8.10 -6.53 3.65
C ALA A 31 -7.36 -7.67 4.33
N VAL A 32 -6.56 -8.47 3.60
CA VAL A 32 -5.77 -9.56 4.20
C VAL A 32 -4.42 -9.09 4.75
N LEU A 33 -3.91 -7.95 4.31
CA LEU A 33 -2.64 -7.35 4.76
C LEU A 33 -2.73 -6.69 6.16
N ALA A 34 -3.44 -7.32 7.10
CA ALA A 34 -3.49 -6.91 8.49
C ALA A 34 -2.17 -7.16 9.25
N GLU A 35 -1.40 -8.14 8.79
CA GLU A 35 -0.06 -8.49 9.26
C GLU A 35 0.89 -8.62 8.05
N PRO A 36 2.23 -8.55 8.23
CA PRO A 36 3.17 -8.70 7.13
C PRO A 36 3.06 -10.07 6.43
N MET A 37 2.68 -10.09 5.15
CA MET A 37 2.51 -11.31 4.37
C MET A 37 3.38 -11.34 3.11
N THR A 38 3.86 -12.52 2.75
CA THR A 38 4.51 -12.77 1.46
C THR A 38 3.49 -12.83 0.33
N VAL A 39 3.95 -12.63 -0.91
CA VAL A 39 3.07 -12.74 -2.10
C VAL A 39 2.37 -14.11 -2.19
N GLY A 40 3.04 -15.18 -1.74
CA GLY A 40 2.48 -16.52 -1.69
C GLY A 40 1.32 -16.62 -0.71
N GLU A 41 1.50 -16.13 0.52
CA GLU A 41 0.46 -16.12 1.55
C GLU A 41 -0.74 -15.27 1.12
N ILE A 42 -0.51 -14.12 0.47
CA ILE A 42 -1.58 -13.27 -0.07
C ILE A 42 -2.36 -14.02 -1.16
N ALA A 43 -1.67 -14.72 -2.06
CA ALA A 43 -2.29 -15.48 -3.13
C ALA A 43 -3.15 -16.62 -2.59
N GLU A 44 -2.68 -17.33 -1.57
CA GLU A 44 -3.46 -18.38 -0.90
C GLU A 44 -4.68 -17.80 -0.18
N ALA A 45 -4.50 -16.73 0.61
CA ALA A 45 -5.58 -16.10 1.38
C ALA A 45 -6.68 -15.47 0.52
N THR A 46 -6.33 -14.98 -0.67
CA THR A 46 -7.28 -14.39 -1.63
C THR A 46 -7.75 -15.38 -2.70
N GLU A 47 -7.33 -16.65 -2.62
CA GLU A 47 -7.61 -17.71 -3.59
C GLU A 47 -7.27 -17.31 -5.04
N ARG A 48 -6.13 -16.62 -5.21
CA ARG A 48 -5.71 -16.02 -6.49
C ARG A 48 -4.49 -16.69 -7.10
N PRO A 49 -4.37 -16.67 -8.44
CA PRO A 49 -3.12 -17.01 -9.09
C PRO A 49 -2.00 -16.05 -8.67
N LEU A 50 -0.81 -16.59 -8.37
CA LEU A 50 0.39 -15.80 -8.01
C LEU A 50 0.66 -14.64 -8.98
N SER A 51 0.54 -14.87 -10.29
CA SER A 51 0.78 -13.83 -11.30
C SER A 51 -0.20 -12.64 -11.19
N THR A 52 -1.45 -12.92 -10.79
CA THR A 52 -2.44 -11.88 -10.56
C THR A 52 -2.14 -11.14 -9.27
N THR A 53 -1.79 -11.86 -8.20
CA THR A 53 -1.41 -11.28 -6.92
C THR A 53 -0.20 -10.35 -7.06
N TYR A 54 0.87 -10.79 -7.73
CA TYR A 54 2.04 -9.94 -8.02
C TYR A 54 1.63 -8.63 -8.69
N ARG A 55 0.87 -8.71 -9.78
CA ARG A 55 0.47 -7.53 -10.55
C ARG A 55 -0.42 -6.58 -9.74
N LYS A 56 -1.29 -7.10 -8.87
CA LYS A 56 -2.16 -6.28 -8.02
C LYS A 56 -1.40 -5.66 -6.85
N LEU A 57 -0.48 -6.40 -6.25
CA LEU A 57 0.35 -5.91 -5.17
C LEU A 57 1.32 -4.82 -5.63
N GLU A 58 1.95 -5.01 -6.81
CA GLU A 58 2.76 -3.97 -7.46
C GLU A 58 1.93 -2.70 -7.69
N TYR A 59 0.72 -2.85 -8.24
CA TYR A 59 -0.18 -1.72 -8.47
C TYR A 59 -0.57 -0.99 -7.16
N LEU A 60 -0.84 -1.73 -6.09
CA LEU A 60 -1.09 -1.16 -4.76
C LEU A 60 0.15 -0.43 -4.20
N THR A 61 1.34 -0.94 -4.48
CA THR A 61 2.61 -0.33 -4.04
C THR A 61 2.86 0.98 -4.79
N GLU A 62 2.64 1.00 -6.11
CA GLU A 62 2.71 2.21 -6.93
C GLU A 62 1.66 3.26 -6.54
N ALA A 63 0.52 2.83 -5.99
CA ALA A 63 -0.52 3.70 -5.45
C ALA A 63 -0.28 4.09 -3.98
N GLY A 64 0.83 3.69 -3.36
CA GLY A 64 1.14 3.97 -1.96
C GLY A 64 0.18 3.32 -0.96
N LEU A 65 -0.62 2.34 -1.38
CA LEU A 65 -1.62 1.65 -0.56
C LEU A 65 -1.07 0.36 0.08
N ALA A 66 0.09 -0.11 -0.40
CA ALA A 66 0.84 -1.20 0.19
C ALA A 66 2.33 -0.87 0.12
N GLU A 67 3.13 -1.50 0.97
CA GLU A 67 4.58 -1.36 0.93
C GLU A 67 5.29 -2.65 1.35
N GLU A 68 6.55 -2.79 0.97
CA GLU A 68 7.39 -3.89 1.43
C GLU A 68 7.83 -3.64 2.88
N ALA A 69 7.52 -4.59 3.77
CA ALA A 69 7.93 -4.55 5.17
C ALA A 69 9.46 -4.69 5.28
N VAL A 70 10.11 -3.64 5.79
CA VAL A 70 11.57 -3.63 5.98
C VAL A 70 11.95 -4.53 7.16
N GLY A 71 13.03 -5.31 7.00
CA GLY A 71 13.65 -6.05 8.10
C GLY A 71 13.07 -7.43 8.39
N VAL A 72 11.88 -7.78 7.89
CA VAL A 72 11.27 -9.09 8.12
C VAL A 72 11.91 -10.15 7.19
N ARG A 73 13.07 -10.70 7.60
CA ARG A 73 13.73 -11.83 6.92
C ARG A 73 13.54 -13.11 7.71
N GLU A 74 12.76 -14.05 7.18
CA GLU A 74 12.77 -15.42 7.68
C GLU A 74 13.48 -16.35 6.69
N GLY A 75 14.64 -16.86 7.11
CA GLY A 75 15.35 -17.95 6.44
C GLY A 75 16.30 -17.55 5.31
N ARG A 76 16.81 -18.57 4.61
CA ARG A 76 17.82 -18.46 3.54
C ARG A 76 17.24 -17.86 2.23
N HIS A 77 15.92 -17.86 2.07
CA HIS A 77 15.24 -17.30 0.91
C HIS A 77 14.78 -15.87 1.22
N ARG A 78 15.21 -14.91 0.39
CA ARG A 78 14.77 -13.52 0.45
C ARG A 78 13.33 -13.43 -0.08
N THR A 79 12.35 -13.77 0.75
CA THR A 79 10.95 -13.55 0.38
C THR A 79 10.49 -12.23 1.00
N SER A 80 10.21 -11.25 0.15
CA SER A 80 9.65 -9.96 0.55
C SER A 80 8.28 -10.16 1.19
N ARG A 81 8.04 -9.45 2.29
CA ARG A 81 6.73 -9.35 2.95
C ARG A 81 6.17 -7.97 2.73
N TYR A 82 4.86 -7.87 2.71
CA TYR A 82 4.13 -6.63 2.43
C TYR A 82 3.13 -6.34 3.53
N VAL A 83 2.84 -5.06 3.72
CA VAL A 83 1.83 -4.55 4.65
C VAL A 83 0.94 -3.54 3.93
N ALA A 84 -0.30 -3.37 4.42
CA ALA A 84 -1.15 -2.27 3.98
C ALA A 84 -0.54 -0.96 4.48
N ASN A 85 -0.42 0.03 3.58
CA ASN A 85 0.16 1.34 3.88
C ASN A 85 -0.93 2.43 3.87
N LEU A 86 -2.06 2.16 4.52
CA LEU A 86 -3.12 3.15 4.70
C LEU A 86 -3.93 2.86 5.96
N GLU A 87 -4.43 3.91 6.56
CA GLU A 87 -5.45 3.86 7.61
C GLU A 87 -6.74 4.53 7.15
N ARG A 88 -6.62 5.65 6.43
CA ARG A 88 -7.78 6.43 5.96
C ARG A 88 -7.48 7.09 4.63
N ILE A 89 -8.52 7.21 3.80
CA ILE A 89 -8.49 7.96 2.55
C ILE A 89 -9.53 9.06 2.60
N TRP A 90 -9.13 10.28 2.28
CA TRP A 90 -10.00 11.43 2.12
C TRP A 90 -10.08 11.82 0.66
N ILE A 91 -11.30 12.02 0.17
CA ILE A 91 -11.55 12.54 -1.17
C ILE A 91 -12.35 13.82 -1.01
N GLY A 92 -11.82 14.91 -1.55
CA GLY A 92 -12.42 16.24 -1.42
C GLY A 92 -12.26 17.07 -2.68
N LEU A 93 -12.86 18.26 -2.65
CA LEU A 93 -12.65 19.31 -3.65
C LEU A 93 -11.83 20.42 -2.99
N ASP A 94 -10.92 21.01 -3.76
CA ASP A 94 -10.16 22.18 -3.34
C ASP A 94 -10.86 23.51 -3.65
N GLU A 95 -10.14 24.61 -3.47
CA GLU A 95 -10.63 25.99 -3.71
C GLU A 95 -10.94 26.26 -5.19
N ASP A 96 -10.32 25.52 -6.10
CA ASP A 96 -10.51 25.60 -7.55
C ASP A 96 -11.55 24.57 -8.06
N ASN A 97 -12.20 23.84 -7.13
CA ASN A 97 -13.16 22.78 -7.41
C ASN A 97 -12.55 21.60 -8.19
N GLU A 98 -11.26 21.33 -7.97
CA GLU A 98 -10.57 20.13 -8.45
C GLU A 98 -10.58 19.03 -7.38
N LEU A 99 -10.67 17.77 -7.82
CA LEU A 99 -10.70 16.63 -6.92
C LEU A 99 -9.29 16.37 -6.36
N ARG A 100 -9.19 16.13 -5.05
CA ARG A 100 -7.96 15.76 -4.37
C ARG A 100 -8.17 14.51 -3.52
N VAL A 101 -7.11 13.71 -3.43
CA VAL A 101 -7.03 12.58 -2.51
C VAL A 101 -5.94 12.86 -1.48
N ASP A 102 -6.22 12.49 -0.24
CA ASP A 102 -5.24 12.43 0.83
C ASP A 102 -5.28 11.03 1.46
N VAL A 103 -4.11 10.46 1.73
CA VAL A 103 -3.96 9.11 2.27
C VAL A 103 -3.22 9.22 3.58
N ASP A 104 -3.93 8.95 4.67
CA ASP A 104 -3.33 8.81 5.99
C ASP A 104 -2.63 7.44 6.02
N HIS A 105 -1.30 7.45 6.05
CA HIS A 105 -0.50 6.23 6.16
C HIS A 105 -0.43 5.77 7.62
N ALA A 106 -0.63 4.47 7.83
CA ALA A 106 -0.52 3.89 9.15
C ALA A 106 0.96 3.96 9.59
N SER A 107 1.25 4.58 10.74
CA SER A 107 2.61 4.61 11.32
C SER A 107 3.12 3.21 11.76
N GLY A 108 2.38 2.14 11.43
CA GLY A 108 2.61 0.77 11.86
C GLY A 108 3.82 0.08 11.23
N ALA A 109 4.39 0.63 10.15
CA ALA A 109 5.66 0.14 9.60
C ALA A 109 6.79 0.15 10.66
N ASP A 110 6.81 1.17 11.53
CA ASP A 110 7.76 1.26 12.65
C ASP A 110 7.47 0.22 13.76
N ILE A 111 6.21 -0.17 13.95
CA ILE A 111 5.82 -1.14 14.99
C ILE A 111 6.42 -2.53 14.69
N TRP A 112 6.50 -2.91 13.41
CA TRP A 112 7.11 -4.19 13.00
C TRP A 112 8.64 -4.13 12.89
N ALA A 113 9.22 -2.93 12.79
CA ALA A 113 10.66 -2.70 12.90
C ALA A 113 11.14 -2.88 14.36
N ASP A 114 10.35 -2.42 15.33
CA ASP A 114 10.68 -2.47 16.77
C ASP A 114 10.56 -3.86 17.41
N LEU A 115 9.73 -4.76 16.86
CA LEU A 115 9.55 -6.12 17.39
C LEU A 115 10.76 -7.05 17.16
N GLN A 116 11.82 -6.58 16.50
CA GLN A 116 13.01 -7.38 16.18
C GLN A 116 14.24 -7.02 17.04
N GLY A 117 14.06 -6.20 18.08
CA GLY A 117 15.10 -5.79 19.03
C GLY A 117 15.19 -6.62 20.32
N SER A 118 14.68 -7.85 20.37
CA SER A 118 14.84 -8.70 21.57
C SER A 118 14.81 -10.21 21.27
N HIS A 119 15.98 -10.76 20.94
CA HIS A 119 16.65 -11.93 21.57
C HIS A 119 17.55 -12.72 20.62
#